data_AF-A0A7K2EBN5-F1
#
_entry.id   AF-A0A7K2EBN5-F1
#
_cell.length_a   1.000
_cell.length_b   1.000
_cell.length_c   1.000
_cell.angle_alpha   90.00
_cell.angle_beta   90.00
_cell.angle_gamma   90.00
#
_symmetry.space_group_name_H-M   'P 1'
#
loop_
_entity.id
_entity.type
_entity.pdbx_description
1 polymer ?
#
loop_
_entity_poly.entity_id
_entity_poly.type
_entity_poly.pdbx_seq_one_letter_code
_entity_poly.pdbx_strand_id
1 'polypeptide(L)'
;LEKGRIVIFGAGTGNPFFTTDTAAALRAVEVEAEALLKGTHSGTDGIYTSDPRTDPDAVKLDQISYIDLVSGGLRAMDATAATLCMENNLPIVMFDLMQAGNVLSVIEGRPIGTIVA
;
A
#
# COMPACT_ATOMS: atom_id res chain seq x y z
N LEU A 1 -19.38 -5.68 4.76
CA LEU A 1 -18.77 -5.06 5.97
C LEU A 1 -19.81 -4.47 6.93
N GLU A 2 -20.99 -4.11 6.43
CA GLU A 2 -22.14 -3.48 7.12
C GLU A 2 -22.54 -4.04 8.49
N LYS A 3 -22.20 -5.30 8.81
CA LYS A 3 -22.49 -5.92 10.12
C LYS A 3 -21.37 -5.69 11.16
N GLY A 4 -20.40 -4.83 10.89
CA GLY A 4 -19.28 -4.54 11.79
C GLY A 4 -18.34 -5.75 12.02
N ARG A 5 -18.24 -6.65 11.04
CA ARG A 5 -17.41 -7.86 11.14
C ARG A 5 -16.09 -7.67 10.40
N ILE A 6 -15.02 -8.19 10.99
CA ILE A 6 -13.74 -8.33 10.31
C ILE A 6 -13.87 -9.46 9.28
N VAL A 7 -13.46 -9.18 8.04
CA VAL A 7 -13.46 -10.13 6.93
C VAL A 7 -12.01 -10.40 6.55
N ILE A 8 -11.64 -11.68 6.49
CA ILE A 8 -10.31 -12.13 6.06
C ILE A 8 -10.48 -12.81 4.71
N PHE A 9 -9.85 -12.27 3.67
CA PHE A 9 -9.85 -12.87 2.34
C PHE A 9 -8.74 -13.93 2.26
N GLY A 10 -9.13 -15.17 1.94
CA GLY A 10 -8.20 -16.27 1.68
C GLY A 10 -7.94 -16.50 0.19
N ALA A 11 -6.91 -17.28 -0.13
CA ALA A 11 -6.55 -17.73 -1.49
C ALA A 11 -6.17 -16.64 -2.52
N GLY A 12 -6.01 -15.39 -2.10
CA GLY A 12 -5.57 -14.30 -2.98
C GLY A 12 -6.55 -14.06 -4.14
N THR A 13 -6.03 -14.02 -5.37
CA THR A 13 -6.87 -13.95 -6.58
C THR A 13 -7.47 -15.30 -6.98
N GLY A 14 -7.04 -16.40 -6.34
CA GLY A 14 -7.35 -17.77 -6.75
C GLY A 14 -6.60 -18.25 -7.99
N ASN A 15 -5.71 -17.41 -8.58
CA ASN A 15 -5.00 -17.70 -9.82
C ASN A 15 -3.48 -17.69 -9.60
N PRO A 16 -2.71 -18.57 -10.29
CA PRO A 16 -1.26 -18.50 -10.28
C PRO A 16 -0.76 -17.21 -10.96
N PHE A 17 0.50 -16.86 -10.72
CA PHE A 17 1.20 -15.70 -11.29
C PHE A 17 0.75 -14.31 -10.79
N PHE A 18 -0.19 -14.25 -9.85
CA PHE A 18 -0.60 -13.01 -9.18
C PHE A 18 -0.02 -12.90 -7.79
N THR A 19 0.34 -11.68 -7.39
CA THR A 19 0.85 -11.38 -6.05
C THR A 19 -0.30 -11.23 -5.06
N THR A 20 0.03 -11.24 -3.76
CA THR A 20 -0.92 -10.86 -2.70
C THR A 20 -1.32 -9.38 -2.80
N ASP A 21 -0.42 -8.52 -3.26
CA ASP A 21 -0.69 -7.10 -3.50
C ASP A 21 -1.80 -6.93 -4.55
N THR A 22 -1.77 -7.70 -5.64
CA THR A 22 -2.85 -7.68 -6.65
C THR A 22 -4.18 -8.17 -6.08
N ALA A 23 -4.15 -9.22 -5.25
CA ALA A 23 -5.35 -9.71 -4.59
C ALA A 23 -5.95 -8.68 -3.62
N ALA A 24 -5.11 -7.95 -2.90
CA ALA A 24 -5.53 -6.91 -1.97
C ALA A 24 -6.17 -5.73 -2.70
N ALA A 25 -5.56 -5.27 -3.80
CA ALA A 25 -6.13 -4.24 -4.66
C ALA A 25 -7.50 -4.67 -5.24
N LEU A 26 -7.59 -5.90 -5.76
CA LEU A 26 -8.84 -6.44 -6.31
C LEU A 26 -9.95 -6.47 -5.26
N ARG A 27 -9.69 -7.06 -4.10
CA ARG A 27 -10.70 -7.18 -3.05
C ARG A 27 -11.09 -5.83 -2.48
N ALA A 28 -10.15 -4.89 -2.36
CA ALA A 28 -10.42 -3.53 -1.91
C ALA A 28 -11.36 -2.79 -2.87
N VAL A 29 -11.14 -2.92 -4.19
CA VAL A 29 -12.05 -2.36 -5.20
C VAL A 29 -13.43 -3.01 -5.13
N GLU A 30 -13.53 -4.34 -5.08
CA GLU A 30 -14.82 -5.06 -5.05
C GLU A 30 -15.66 -4.79 -3.81
N VAL A 31 -15.03 -4.45 -2.67
CA VAL A 31 -15.75 -4.08 -1.43
C VAL A 31 -15.88 -2.57 -1.25
N GLU A 32 -15.51 -1.79 -2.26
CA GLU A 32 -15.61 -0.33 -2.26
C GLU A 32 -14.86 0.29 -1.06
N ALA A 33 -13.66 -0.20 -0.78
CA ALA A 33 -12.82 0.34 0.28
C ALA A 33 -12.39 1.78 -0.05
N GLU A 34 -12.26 2.62 0.98
CA GLU A 34 -11.84 4.01 0.84
C GLU A 34 -10.32 4.15 0.59
N ALA A 35 -9.53 3.18 1.03
CA ALA A 35 -8.08 3.12 0.81
C ALA A 35 -7.55 1.70 0.95
N LEU A 36 -6.42 1.43 0.30
CA LEU A 36 -5.62 0.23 0.49
C LEU A 36 -4.45 0.51 1.45
N LEU A 37 -4.51 -0.07 2.64
CA LEU A 37 -3.46 0.07 3.65
C LEU A 37 -2.39 -1.01 3.47
N LYS A 38 -1.20 -0.65 2.99
CA LYS A 38 -0.07 -1.55 2.76
C LYS A 38 0.96 -1.44 3.89
N GLY A 39 0.78 -2.27 4.92
CA GLY A 39 1.73 -2.39 6.01
C GLY A 39 3.04 -3.09 5.58
N THR A 40 4.18 -2.46 5.84
CA THR A 40 5.51 -3.03 5.62
C THR A 40 6.03 -3.67 6.91
N HIS A 41 6.86 -4.70 6.79
CA HIS A 41 7.59 -5.33 7.91
C HIS A 41 9.11 -5.24 7.73
N SER A 42 9.56 -4.56 6.68
CA SER A 42 10.95 -4.50 6.21
C SER A 42 11.81 -3.44 6.89
N GLY A 43 11.27 -2.74 7.90
CA GLY A 43 11.94 -1.64 8.60
C GLY A 43 11.92 -0.30 7.86
N THR A 44 11.08 -0.16 6.82
CA THR A 44 10.86 1.10 6.10
C THR A 44 9.46 1.60 6.40
N ASP A 45 9.34 2.84 6.84
CA ASP A 45 8.08 3.47 7.27
C ASP A 45 7.35 4.23 6.15
N GLY A 46 7.69 3.97 4.89
CA GLY A 46 7.09 4.57 3.70
C GLY A 46 7.88 4.25 2.44
N ILE A 47 7.65 5.04 1.41
CA ILE A 47 8.37 5.01 0.13
C ILE A 47 9.47 6.07 0.18
N TYR A 48 10.64 5.71 -0.32
CA TYR A 48 11.83 6.57 -0.34
C TYR A 48 12.32 6.75 -1.77
N THR A 49 13.07 7.81 -2.04
CA THR A 49 13.71 8.06 -3.36
C THR A 49 14.65 6.93 -3.80
N SER A 50 15.21 6.20 -2.83
CA SER A 50 16.12 5.05 -2.98
C SER A 50 16.03 4.17 -1.73
N ASP A 51 16.70 3.00 -1.69
CA ASP A 51 16.63 2.11 -0.51
C ASP A 51 17.41 2.73 0.68
N PRO A 52 16.73 3.17 1.76
CA PRO A 52 17.37 3.88 2.87
C PRO A 52 18.32 3.01 3.70
N ARG A 53 18.33 1.69 3.47
CA ARG A 53 19.26 0.77 4.13
C ARG A 53 20.63 0.74 3.45
N THR A 54 20.70 1.16 2.19
CA THR A 54 21.92 1.15 1.38
C THR A 54 22.35 2.52 0.89
N ASP A 55 21.42 3.47 0.84
CA ASP A 55 21.64 4.84 0.41
C ASP A 55 21.35 5.81 1.57
N PRO A 56 22.38 6.48 2.14
CA PRO A 56 22.19 7.43 3.23
C PRO A 56 21.51 8.74 2.80
N ASP A 57 21.47 9.03 1.49
CA ASP A 57 20.80 10.22 0.93
C ASP A 57 19.33 9.94 0.58
N ALA A 58 18.81 8.75 0.89
CA ALA A 58 17.43 8.38 0.64
C ALA A 58 16.46 9.27 1.44
N VAL A 59 15.56 9.94 0.73
CA VAL A 59 14.54 10.82 1.33
C VAL A 59 13.19 10.13 1.28
N LYS A 60 12.48 10.13 2.41
CA LYS A 60 11.09 9.65 2.49
C LYS A 60 10.17 10.59 1.74
N LEU A 61 9.28 10.04 0.94
CA LEU A 61 8.27 10.77 0.21
C LEU A 61 6.97 10.77 1.02
N ASP A 62 6.34 11.93 1.22
CA ASP A 62 5.04 12.00 1.90
C ASP A 62 3.91 11.56 0.96
N GLN A 63 4.02 11.92 -0.32
CA GLN A 63 3.09 11.57 -1.38
C GLN A 63 3.83 11.28 -2.69
N ILE A 64 3.29 10.36 -3.49
CA ILE A 64 3.78 10.04 -4.83
C ILE A 64 2.61 9.71 -5.76
N SER A 65 2.76 9.99 -7.06
CA SER A 65 1.73 9.60 -8.04
C SER A 65 1.81 8.10 -8.37
N TYR A 66 0.70 7.51 -8.84
CA TYR A 66 0.70 6.12 -9.34
C TYR A 66 1.69 5.93 -10.50
N ILE A 67 1.82 6.93 -11.37
CA ILE A 67 2.73 6.88 -12.52
C ILE A 67 4.18 6.83 -12.04
N ASP A 68 4.54 7.63 -11.05
CA ASP A 68 5.89 7.63 -10.48
C ASP A 68 6.19 6.34 -9.72
N LEU A 69 5.19 5.77 -9.03
CA LEU A 69 5.32 4.46 -8.40
C LEU A 69 5.66 3.36 -9.42
N VAL A 70 4.96 3.33 -10.56
CA VAL A 70 5.16 2.32 -11.61
C VAL A 70 6.43 2.58 -12.43
N SER A 71 6.70 3.84 -12.77
CA SER A 71 7.79 4.22 -13.68
C SER A 71 9.14 4.37 -12.97
N GLY A 72 9.14 4.78 -11.69
CA GLY A 72 10.34 5.10 -10.93
C GLY A 72 11.15 3.90 -10.48
N GLY A 73 10.73 2.66 -10.79
CA GLY A 73 11.40 1.45 -10.32
C GLY A 73 11.36 1.28 -8.80
N LEU A 74 10.54 2.09 -8.12
CA LEU A 74 10.32 2.04 -6.68
C LEU A 74 9.57 0.74 -6.37
N ARG A 75 10.28 -0.23 -5.80
CA ARG A 75 9.76 -1.59 -5.51
C ARG A 75 8.81 -1.60 -4.31
N ALA A 76 7.82 -0.71 -4.29
CA ALA A 76 6.87 -0.58 -3.20
C ALA A 76 5.63 -1.48 -3.40
N MET A 77 5.22 -1.75 -4.63
CA MET A 77 4.11 -2.65 -5.00
C MET A 77 4.36 -3.20 -6.41
N ASP A 78 3.76 -4.34 -6.77
CA ASP A 78 3.77 -4.78 -8.18
C ASP A 78 2.93 -3.85 -9.07
N ALA A 79 3.31 -3.76 -10.35
CA ALA A 79 2.70 -2.84 -11.30
C ALA A 79 1.22 -3.15 -11.58
N THR A 80 0.81 -4.42 -11.53
CA THR A 80 -0.57 -4.83 -11.78
C THR A 80 -1.49 -4.31 -10.68
N ALA A 81 -1.09 -4.47 -9.42
CA ALA A 81 -1.83 -3.96 -8.29
C ALA A 81 -1.88 -2.42 -8.27
N ALA A 82 -0.75 -1.75 -8.54
CA ALA A 82 -0.70 -0.29 -8.62
C ALA A 82 -1.63 0.26 -9.73
N THR A 83 -1.65 -0.39 -10.90
CA THR A 83 -2.53 -0.01 -12.02
C THR A 83 -4.00 -0.20 -11.64
N LEU A 84 -4.34 -1.31 -10.99
CA LEU A 84 -5.71 -1.57 -10.55
C LEU A 84 -6.22 -0.52 -9.55
N CYS A 85 -5.36 -0.11 -8.61
CA CYS A 85 -5.67 0.99 -7.70
C CYS A 85 -5.85 2.33 -8.45
N MET A 86 -4.95 2.64 -9.39
CA MET A 86 -5.00 3.86 -10.20
C MET A 86 -6.31 3.96 -11.01
N GLU A 87 -6.69 2.90 -11.72
CA GLU A 87 -7.90 2.87 -12.56
C GLU A 87 -9.19 3.04 -11.75
N ASN A 88 -9.16 2.69 -10.46
CA ASN A 88 -10.30 2.78 -9.56
C ASN A 88 -10.20 3.98 -8.57
N ASN A 89 -9.21 4.86 -8.75
CA ASN A 89 -8.94 5.98 -7.83
C ASN A 89 -8.85 5.55 -6.36
N LEU A 90 -8.27 4.37 -6.08
CA LEU A 90 -8.17 3.79 -4.74
C LEU A 90 -6.79 4.14 -4.13
N PRO A 91 -6.71 5.11 -3.20
CA PRO A 91 -5.46 5.55 -2.61
C PRO A 91 -4.75 4.41 -1.88
N ILE A 92 -3.43 4.35 -1.99
CA ILE A 92 -2.61 3.38 -1.26
C ILE A 92 -1.87 4.13 -0.15
N VAL A 93 -1.94 3.63 1.08
CA VAL A 93 -1.14 4.16 2.19
C VAL A 93 -0.12 3.12 2.61
N MET A 94 1.16 3.42 2.37
CA MET A 94 2.26 2.53 2.71
C MET A 94 2.92 2.98 4.02
N PHE A 95 2.96 2.14 5.04
CA PHE A 95 3.40 2.52 6.38
C PHE A 95 4.07 1.35 7.12
N ASP A 96 4.85 1.63 8.16
CA ASP A 96 5.42 0.58 9.02
C ASP A 96 4.32 -0.05 9.90
N LEU A 97 4.04 -1.33 9.67
CA LEU A 97 3.07 -2.11 10.44
C LEU A 97 3.59 -2.50 11.83
N MET A 98 4.91 -2.58 12.00
CA MET A 98 5.54 -3.09 13.21
C MET A 98 5.66 -2.02 14.30
N GLN A 99 5.65 -0.74 13.92
CA GLN A 99 5.66 0.35 14.87
C GLN A 99 4.31 0.47 15.61
N ALA A 100 4.39 0.33 16.94
CA ALA A 100 3.23 0.38 17.81
C ALA A 100 2.44 1.69 17.64
N GLY A 101 1.13 1.57 17.45
CA GLY A 101 0.22 2.71 17.27
C GLY A 101 0.01 3.16 15.82
N ASN A 102 0.79 2.65 14.86
CA ASN A 102 0.63 3.07 13.46
C ASN A 102 -0.68 2.63 12.84
N VAL A 103 -1.18 1.41 13.15
CA VAL A 103 -2.49 0.95 12.65
C VAL A 103 -3.62 1.88 13.09
N LEU A 104 -3.62 2.33 14.35
CA LEU A 104 -4.62 3.29 14.82
C LEU A 104 -4.43 4.65 14.14
N SER A 105 -3.18 5.11 14.06
CA SER A 105 -2.85 6.42 13.48
C SER A 105 -3.25 6.54 12.01
N VAL A 106 -3.07 5.48 11.21
CA VAL A 106 -3.48 5.49 9.79
C VAL A 106 -5.00 5.47 9.64
N ILE A 107 -5.71 4.73 10.49
CA ILE A 107 -7.18 4.69 10.50
C ILE A 107 -7.76 6.06 10.92
N GLU A 108 -7.09 6.77 11.82
CA GLU A 108 -7.45 8.14 12.21
C GLU A 108 -7.07 9.21 11.17
N GLY A 109 -6.45 8.82 10.05
CA GLY A 109 -6.03 9.75 8.99
C GLY A 109 -4.83 10.63 9.36
N ARG A 110 -4.02 10.23 10.35
CA ARG A 110 -2.78 10.94 10.67
C ARG A 110 -1.78 10.79 9.53
N PRO A 111 -0.93 11.80 9.28
CA PRO A 111 0.06 11.77 8.20
C PRO A 111 1.22 10.83 8.57
N ILE A 112 0.99 9.53 8.41
CA ILE A 112 2.02 8.50 8.55
C ILE A 112 2.21 7.80 7.21
N GLY A 113 3.40 7.25 7.01
CA GLY A 113 3.67 6.52 5.77
C GLY A 113 3.91 7.42 4.58
N THR A 114 3.59 6.88 3.41
CA THR A 114 3.53 7.57 2.12
C THR A 114 2.19 7.28 1.49
N ILE A 115 1.56 8.31 0.92
CA ILE A 115 0.31 8.17 0.17
C ILE A 115 0.62 8.07 -1.32
N VAL A 116 0.00 7.10 -2.00
CA VAL A 116 -0.01 6.99 -3.46
C VAL A 116 -1.39 7.42 -3.95
N ALA A 117 -1.45 8.51 -4.71
CA ALA A 117 -2.68 9.11 -5.23
C ALA A 117 -2.42 9.94 -6.49
#